data_AF-A0A0A2T6V3-F1
#
_entry.id   AF-A0A0A2T6V3-F1
#
_cell.length_a   1.000
_cell.length_b   1.000
_cell.length_c   1.000
_cell.angle_alpha   90.00
_cell.angle_beta   90.00
_cell.angle_gamma   90.00
#
_symmetry.space_group_name_H-M   'P 1'
#
loop_
_entity.id
_entity.type
_entity.pdbx_description
1 polymer ?
#
loop_
_entity_poly.entity_id
_entity_poly.type
_entity_poly.pdbx_seq_one_letter_code
_entity_poly.pdbx_strand_id
1 'polypeptide(L)'
;MNLYCKRIFHQIDVLVDTMVTLIDQLDEYDLKRRPTEGKHSIGELLAHLSTICEADLLIADEKTVEEMEAYYTTLQVKTKQDVKEQLIRTVNVLKERYASYGEHEIWEETTSHWGVTYSRYEWLLEMLTHLYHHRGQLHAILVHTYKQEPDILLFE
;
A
#
# COMPACT_ATOMS: atom_id res chain seq x y z
N MET A 1 -10.42 -17.81 -4.71
CA MET A 1 -9.45 -17.36 -3.70
C MET A 1 -9.45 -18.32 -2.51
N ASN A 2 -8.29 -18.82 -2.11
CA ASN A 2 -8.13 -19.70 -0.94
C ASN A 2 -8.46 -18.96 0.39
N LEU A 3 -8.85 -19.71 1.43
CA LEU A 3 -9.21 -19.20 2.76
C LEU A 3 -8.13 -18.31 3.39
N TYR A 4 -6.85 -18.66 3.27
CA TYR A 4 -5.76 -17.89 3.90
C TYR A 4 -5.64 -16.50 3.28
N CYS A 5 -5.61 -16.42 1.95
CA CYS A 5 -5.62 -15.15 1.22
C CYS A 5 -6.86 -14.32 1.55
N LYS A 6 -8.04 -14.96 1.65
CA LYS A 6 -9.29 -14.26 2.00
C LYS A 6 -9.20 -13.50 3.33
N ARG A 7 -8.52 -14.07 4.33
CA ARG A 7 -8.31 -13.41 5.64
C ARG A 7 -7.35 -12.22 5.55
N ILE A 8 -6.30 -12.34 4.72
CA ILE A 8 -5.38 -11.22 4.49
C ILE A 8 -6.09 -10.08 3.77
N PHE A 9 -6.85 -10.37 2.71
CA PHE A 9 -7.59 -9.34 1.98
C PHE A 9 -8.65 -8.65 2.83
N HIS A 10 -9.27 -9.36 3.77
CA HIS A 10 -10.15 -8.72 4.75
C HIS A 10 -9.42 -7.65 5.57
N GLN A 11 -8.19 -7.92 6.02
CA GLN A 11 -7.38 -6.95 6.76
C GLN A 11 -6.87 -5.81 5.88
N ILE A 12 -6.63 -6.07 4.59
CA ILE A 12 -6.37 -5.02 3.59
C ILE A 12 -7.61 -4.14 3.42
N ASP A 13 -8.81 -4.70 3.37
CA ASP A 13 -10.05 -3.95 3.23
C ASP A 13 -10.30 -2.99 4.40
N VAL A 14 -10.10 -3.47 5.63
CA VAL A 14 -10.12 -2.60 6.83
C VAL A 14 -9.11 -1.46 6.70
N LEU A 15 -7.90 -1.78 6.23
CA LEU A 15 -6.87 -0.77 6.04
C LEU A 15 -7.28 0.27 4.99
N VAL A 16 -7.83 -0.14 3.87
CA VAL A 16 -8.28 0.76 2.78
C VAL A 16 -9.41 1.65 3.27
N ASP A 17 -10.43 1.08 3.91
CA ASP A 17 -11.59 1.83 4.41
C ASP A 17 -11.17 2.89 5.45
N THR A 18 -10.30 2.50 6.38
CA THR A 18 -9.77 3.42 7.39
C THR A 18 -8.83 4.47 6.80
N MET A 19 -8.04 4.11 5.78
CA MET A 19 -7.21 5.07 5.04
C MET A 19 -8.03 6.08 4.26
N VAL A 20 -9.09 5.66 3.57
CA VAL A 20 -10.01 6.56 2.86
C VAL A 20 -10.64 7.55 3.82
N THR A 21 -11.11 7.06 4.97
CA THR A 21 -11.69 7.90 6.04
C THR A 21 -10.66 8.91 6.55
N LEU A 22 -9.42 8.49 6.79
CA LEU A 22 -8.33 9.35 7.24
C LEU A 22 -7.99 10.43 6.20
N ILE A 23 -7.88 10.06 4.93
CA ILE A 23 -7.60 10.99 3.83
C ILE A 23 -8.71 12.03 3.70
N ASP A 24 -9.98 11.66 3.91
CA ASP A 24 -11.09 12.60 3.82
C ASP A 24 -11.05 13.70 4.89
N GLN A 25 -10.42 13.44 6.04
CA GLN A 25 -10.23 14.43 7.11
C GLN A 25 -9.07 15.42 6.87
N LEU A 26 -8.18 15.15 5.92
CA LEU A 26 -7.05 16.04 5.60
C LEU A 26 -7.48 17.19 4.69
N ASP A 27 -6.83 18.33 4.78
CA ASP A 27 -6.94 19.36 3.74
C ASP A 27 -5.96 19.08 2.58
N GLU A 28 -6.25 19.55 1.37
CA GLU A 28 -5.30 19.46 0.23
C GLU A 28 -3.96 20.17 0.54
N TYR A 29 -3.99 21.20 1.38
CA TYR A 29 -2.77 21.87 1.85
C TYR A 29 -1.92 20.95 2.74
N ASP A 30 -2.52 20.01 3.46
CA ASP A 30 -1.82 19.11 4.37
C ASP A 30 -0.88 18.17 3.61
N LEU A 31 -1.19 17.84 2.35
CA LEU A 31 -0.33 17.02 1.49
C LEU A 31 1.07 17.61 1.30
N LYS A 32 1.22 18.93 1.41
CA LYS A 32 2.50 19.63 1.27
C LYS A 32 3.33 19.64 2.56
N ARG A 33 2.73 19.29 3.71
CA ARG A 33 3.40 19.28 5.00
C ARG A 33 4.48 18.20 5.01
N ARG A 34 5.71 18.59 5.39
CA ARG A 34 6.88 17.71 5.46
C ARG A 34 7.45 17.74 6.88
N PRO A 35 7.24 16.68 7.68
CA PRO A 35 7.62 16.69 9.10
C PRO A 35 9.13 16.61 9.31
N THR A 36 9.85 15.99 8.37
CA THR A 36 11.31 15.86 8.41
C THR A 36 11.89 16.25 7.07
N GLU A 37 12.81 17.22 7.07
CA GLU A 37 13.48 17.67 5.86
C GLU A 37 14.18 16.50 5.14
N GLY A 38 14.02 16.43 3.82
CA GLY A 38 14.56 15.33 3.01
C GLY A 38 13.84 13.98 3.09
N LYS A 39 12.75 13.86 3.88
CA LYS A 39 11.85 12.69 3.91
C LYS A 39 10.48 13.03 3.32
N HIS A 40 9.66 12.04 2.98
CA HIS A 40 8.36 12.26 2.33
C HIS A 40 7.49 13.33 3.02
N SER A 41 6.83 14.17 2.23
CA SER A 41 5.66 14.92 2.69
C SER A 41 4.48 13.97 2.95
N ILE A 42 3.41 14.46 3.58
CA ILE A 42 2.17 13.67 3.76
C ILE A 42 1.66 13.16 2.41
N GLY A 43 1.60 14.02 1.40
CA GLY A 43 1.16 13.65 0.04
C GLY A 43 2.08 12.62 -0.62
N GLU A 44 3.39 12.77 -0.50
CA GLU A 44 4.36 11.79 -1.04
C GLU A 44 4.24 10.43 -0.34
N LEU A 45 4.02 10.42 0.99
CA LEU A 45 3.81 9.18 1.74
C LEU A 45 2.48 8.51 1.36
N LEU A 46 1.41 9.29 1.19
CA LEU A 46 0.11 8.80 0.73
C LEU A 46 0.18 8.24 -0.70
N ALA A 47 0.89 8.93 -1.59
CA ALA A 47 1.11 8.46 -2.96
C ALA A 47 1.88 7.13 -2.96
N HIS A 48 2.95 7.01 -2.16
CA HIS A 48 3.67 5.75 -1.94
C HIS A 48 2.74 4.66 -1.42
N LEU A 49 1.98 4.92 -0.35
CA LEU A 49 1.08 3.94 0.24
C LEU A 49 0.03 3.43 -0.77
N SER A 50 -0.51 4.33 -1.61
CA SER A 50 -1.49 3.97 -2.63
C SER A 50 -0.96 3.03 -3.72
N THR A 51 0.36 2.90 -3.87
CA THR A 51 0.98 2.10 -4.94
C THR A 51 1.51 0.76 -4.45
N ILE A 52 1.69 0.58 -3.14
CA ILE A 52 2.26 -0.63 -2.50
C ILE A 52 1.68 -1.92 -3.08
N CYS A 53 0.35 -2.05 -3.13
CA CYS A 53 -0.29 -3.29 -3.59
C CYS A 53 0.12 -3.71 -5.01
N GLU A 54 0.24 -2.75 -5.94
CA GLU A 54 0.61 -3.05 -7.32
C GLU A 54 2.13 -3.07 -7.50
N ALA A 55 2.86 -2.19 -6.83
CA ALA A 55 4.31 -2.14 -6.91
C ALA A 55 4.95 -3.41 -6.36
N ASP A 56 4.52 -3.86 -5.18
CA ASP A 56 5.03 -5.07 -4.54
C ASP A 56 4.56 -6.31 -5.31
N LEU A 57 3.38 -6.26 -5.95
CA LEU A 57 2.95 -7.35 -6.83
C LEU A 57 3.86 -7.47 -8.05
N LEU A 58 4.24 -6.36 -8.66
CA LEU A 58 5.21 -6.35 -9.76
C LEU A 58 6.57 -6.89 -9.29
N ILE A 59 7.02 -6.55 -8.08
CA ILE A 59 8.23 -7.12 -7.48
C ILE A 59 8.09 -8.63 -7.27
N ALA A 60 6.95 -9.10 -6.76
CA ALA A 60 6.65 -10.51 -6.58
C ALA A 60 6.54 -11.26 -7.92
N ASP A 61 6.25 -10.56 -9.03
CA ASP A 61 6.29 -11.03 -10.41
C ASP A 61 7.71 -10.95 -11.02
N GLU A 62 8.73 -10.74 -10.19
CA GLU A 62 10.15 -10.74 -10.58
C GLU A 62 10.52 -9.62 -11.57
N LYS A 63 9.79 -8.50 -11.53
CA LYS A 63 10.09 -7.31 -12.33
C LYS A 63 11.48 -6.75 -12.01
N THR A 64 12.20 -6.33 -13.05
CA THR A 64 13.55 -5.78 -12.90
C THR A 64 13.53 -4.38 -12.29
N VAL A 65 14.69 -3.91 -11.85
CA VAL A 65 14.86 -2.53 -11.34
C VAL A 65 14.38 -1.51 -12.37
N GLU A 66 14.73 -1.70 -13.66
CA GLU A 66 14.37 -0.79 -14.74
C GLU A 66 12.85 -0.77 -15.00
N GLU A 67 12.20 -1.93 -14.93
CA GLU A 67 10.74 -2.02 -15.05
C GLU A 67 10.03 -1.34 -13.87
N MET A 68 10.58 -1.48 -12.66
CA MET A 68 10.05 -0.81 -11.47
C MET A 68 10.26 0.71 -11.53
N GLU A 69 11.43 1.18 -11.92
CA GLU A 69 11.69 2.60 -12.15
C GLU A 69 10.72 3.18 -13.19
N ALA A 70 10.52 2.48 -14.31
CA ALA A 70 9.55 2.87 -15.32
C ALA A 70 8.13 2.96 -14.70
N TYR A 71 7.70 1.95 -13.95
CA TYR A 71 6.41 1.95 -13.26
C TYR A 71 6.24 3.19 -12.36
N TYR A 72 7.21 3.47 -11.48
CA TYR A 72 7.12 4.60 -10.55
C TYR A 72 7.06 5.96 -11.28
N THR A 73 7.72 6.10 -12.43
CA THR A 73 7.65 7.36 -13.21
C THR A 73 6.30 7.62 -13.86
N THR A 74 5.47 6.59 -14.06
CA THR A 74 4.12 6.74 -14.63
C THR A 74 3.10 7.26 -13.63
N LEU A 75 3.41 7.21 -12.33
CA LEU A 75 2.48 7.60 -11.28
C LEU A 75 2.25 9.11 -11.26
N GLN A 76 0.98 9.51 -11.34
CA GLN A 76 0.55 10.91 -11.31
C GLN A 76 -0.44 11.15 -10.17
N VAL A 77 0.00 10.88 -8.93
CA VAL A 77 -0.84 11.02 -7.73
C VAL A 77 -0.53 12.37 -7.08
N LYS A 78 -1.44 13.35 -7.20
CA LYS A 78 -1.18 14.74 -6.78
C LYS A 78 -2.22 15.30 -5.80
N THR A 79 -3.45 14.79 -5.85
CA THR A 79 -4.56 15.23 -5.02
C THR A 79 -5.01 14.12 -4.06
N LYS A 80 -5.80 14.46 -3.04
CA LYS A 80 -6.41 13.43 -2.17
C LYS A 80 -7.28 12.46 -2.96
N GLN A 81 -7.96 12.95 -4.00
CA GLN A 81 -8.80 12.11 -4.84
C GLN A 81 -7.96 11.11 -5.64
N ASP A 82 -6.85 11.54 -6.22
CA ASP A 82 -5.93 10.65 -6.96
C ASP A 82 -5.40 9.54 -6.04
N VAL A 83 -5.04 9.87 -4.79
CA VAL A 83 -4.55 8.90 -3.81
C VAL A 83 -5.60 7.83 -3.54
N LYS A 84 -6.86 8.23 -3.29
CA LYS A 84 -7.94 7.29 -2.99
C LYS A 84 -8.25 6.39 -4.20
N GLU A 85 -8.34 6.97 -5.39
CA GLU A 85 -8.60 6.22 -6.62
C GLU A 85 -7.48 5.22 -6.91
N GLN A 86 -6.22 5.66 -6.78
CA GLN A 86 -5.06 4.80 -6.94
C GLN A 86 -5.06 3.67 -5.91
N LEU A 87 -5.28 3.96 -4.62
CA LEU A 87 -5.30 2.95 -3.55
C LEU A 87 -6.37 1.87 -3.81
N ILE A 88 -7.59 2.29 -4.15
CA ILE A 88 -8.68 1.34 -4.46
C ILE A 88 -8.34 0.52 -5.70
N ARG A 89 -7.80 1.16 -6.76
CA ARG A 89 -7.40 0.48 -7.98
C ARG A 89 -6.34 -0.58 -7.72
N THR A 90 -5.25 -0.24 -7.04
CA THR A 90 -4.12 -1.17 -6.82
C THR A 90 -4.52 -2.36 -5.95
N VAL A 91 -5.40 -2.15 -4.95
CA VAL A 91 -5.97 -3.23 -4.13
C VAL A 91 -6.85 -4.15 -4.98
N ASN A 92 -7.67 -3.61 -5.89
CA ASN A 92 -8.48 -4.42 -6.79
C ASN A 92 -7.63 -5.25 -7.74
N VAL A 93 -6.55 -4.68 -8.31
CA VAL A 93 -5.58 -5.42 -9.13
C VAL A 93 -4.99 -6.58 -8.34
N LEU A 94 -4.59 -6.34 -7.09
CA LEU A 94 -4.03 -7.38 -6.21
C LEU A 94 -5.08 -8.48 -5.92
N LYS A 95 -6.32 -8.11 -5.59
CA LYS A 95 -7.41 -9.05 -5.36
C LYS A 95 -7.70 -9.92 -6.58
N GLU A 96 -7.80 -9.31 -7.76
CA GLU A 96 -8.03 -10.02 -9.01
C GLU A 96 -6.91 -11.02 -9.29
N ARG A 97 -5.65 -10.61 -9.07
CA ARG A 97 -4.50 -11.50 -9.25
C ARG A 97 -4.53 -12.70 -8.31
N TYR A 98 -4.75 -12.49 -7.02
CA TYR A 98 -4.79 -13.61 -6.06
C TYR A 98 -6.08 -14.44 -6.16
N ALA A 99 -7.13 -13.90 -6.78
CA ALA A 99 -8.31 -14.68 -7.11
C ALA A 99 -8.07 -15.64 -8.28
N SER A 100 -7.14 -15.33 -9.20
CA SER A 100 -6.80 -16.19 -10.35
C SER A 100 -5.85 -17.33 -10.01
N TYR A 101 -5.07 -17.24 -8.93
CA TYR A 101 -4.17 -18.33 -8.52
C TYR A 101 -4.94 -19.56 -8.00
N GLY A 102 -4.52 -20.74 -8.47
CA GLY A 102 -4.85 -22.04 -7.90
C GLY A 102 -4.11 -22.31 -6.59
N GLU A 103 -4.48 -23.39 -5.88
CA GLU A 103 -3.91 -23.69 -4.57
C GLU A 103 -2.41 -23.91 -4.58
N HIS A 104 -1.86 -24.58 -5.61
CA HIS A 104 -0.42 -24.81 -5.73
C HIS A 104 0.34 -23.54 -6.06
N GLU A 105 -0.22 -22.68 -6.93
CA GLU A 105 0.40 -21.42 -7.35
C GLU A 105 0.61 -20.45 -6.19
N ILE A 106 -0.25 -20.49 -5.17
CA ILE A 106 -0.11 -19.65 -3.96
C ILE A 106 1.20 -19.97 -3.20
N TRP A 107 1.70 -21.20 -3.31
CA TRP A 107 2.89 -21.67 -2.62
C TRP A 107 4.16 -21.64 -3.49
N GLU A 108 4.04 -21.23 -4.75
CA GLU A 108 5.22 -21.06 -5.61
C GLU A 108 6.06 -19.89 -5.13
N GLU A 109 7.37 -20.10 -5.10
CA GLU A 109 8.36 -19.11 -4.72
C GLU A 109 8.75 -18.25 -5.93
N THR A 110 8.89 -16.94 -5.69
CA THR A 110 9.42 -15.98 -6.66
C THR A 110 10.51 -15.14 -6.01
N THR A 111 11.47 -14.67 -6.81
CA THR A 111 12.63 -13.93 -6.32
C THR A 111 12.61 -12.49 -6.81
N SER A 112 12.54 -11.54 -5.88
CA SER A 112 12.65 -10.11 -6.16
C SER A 112 14.00 -9.75 -6.81
N HIS A 113 14.04 -8.60 -7.50
CA HIS A 113 15.27 -8.10 -8.13
C HIS A 113 16.43 -7.81 -7.15
N TRP A 114 16.17 -7.76 -5.83
CA TRP A 114 17.20 -7.63 -4.79
C TRP A 114 17.52 -8.96 -4.07
N GLY A 115 17.00 -10.09 -4.57
CA GLY A 115 17.38 -11.43 -4.14
C GLY A 115 16.60 -12.01 -2.97
N VAL A 116 15.52 -11.36 -2.51
CA VAL A 116 14.61 -11.97 -1.52
C VAL A 116 13.63 -12.91 -2.23
N THR A 117 13.54 -14.13 -1.73
CA THR A 117 12.66 -15.19 -2.23
C THR A 117 11.56 -15.48 -1.21
N TYR A 118 10.32 -15.47 -1.66
CA TYR A 118 9.13 -15.82 -0.86
C TYR A 118 8.12 -16.54 -1.73
N SER A 119 7.27 -17.36 -1.10
CA SER A 119 6.05 -17.83 -1.75
C SER A 119 5.11 -16.66 -2.07
N ARG A 120 4.22 -16.81 -3.06
CA ARG A 120 3.19 -15.78 -3.32
C ARG A 120 2.35 -15.50 -2.06
N TYR A 121 2.07 -16.51 -1.24
CA TYR A 121 1.41 -16.30 0.05
C TYR A 121 2.20 -15.39 1.00
N GLU A 122 3.51 -15.61 1.12
CA GLU A 122 4.39 -14.78 1.96
C GLU A 122 4.54 -13.37 1.40
N TRP A 123 4.59 -13.19 0.07
CA TRP A 123 4.51 -11.88 -0.57
C TRP A 123 3.22 -11.14 -0.21
N LEU A 124 2.06 -11.82 -0.19
CA LEU A 124 0.81 -11.18 0.24
C LEU A 124 0.85 -10.72 1.71
N LEU A 125 1.52 -11.48 2.58
CA LEU A 125 1.74 -11.08 3.98
C LEU A 125 2.71 -9.90 4.09
N GLU A 126 3.76 -9.88 3.26
CA GLU A 126 4.70 -8.77 3.16
C GLU A 126 3.97 -7.49 2.76
N MET A 127 3.15 -7.52 1.70
CA MET A 127 2.33 -6.39 1.25
C MET A 127 1.39 -5.86 2.34
N LEU A 128 0.67 -6.77 3.03
CA LEU A 128 -0.16 -6.40 4.18
C LEU A 128 0.68 -5.66 5.23
N THR A 129 1.84 -6.21 5.58
CA THR A 129 2.73 -5.64 6.59
C THR A 129 3.26 -4.27 6.15
N HIS A 130 3.63 -4.12 4.88
CA HIS A 130 4.14 -2.89 4.29
C HIS A 130 3.08 -1.78 4.30
N LEU A 131 1.83 -2.10 3.98
CA LEU A 131 0.69 -1.18 4.11
C LEU A 131 0.51 -0.71 5.57
N TYR A 132 0.47 -1.63 6.53
CA TYR A 132 0.29 -1.29 7.95
C TYR A 132 1.48 -0.49 8.50
N HIS A 133 2.71 -0.78 8.05
CA HIS A 133 3.90 -0.02 8.41
C HIS A 133 3.75 1.46 8.01
N HIS A 134 3.41 1.74 6.75
CA HIS A 134 3.27 3.12 6.28
C HIS A 134 2.01 3.81 6.79
N ARG A 135 0.90 3.08 7.02
CA ARG A 135 -0.26 3.64 7.72
C ARG A 135 0.11 4.07 9.14
N GLY A 136 0.85 3.25 9.86
CA GLY A 136 1.35 3.57 11.21
C GLY A 136 2.26 4.80 11.19
N GLN A 137 3.16 4.89 10.20
CA GLN A 137 4.00 6.07 9.99
C GLN A 137 3.16 7.33 9.76
N LEU A 138 2.15 7.28 8.88
CA LEU A 138 1.26 8.41 8.60
C LEU A 138 0.51 8.85 9.86
N HIS A 139 -0.11 7.88 10.57
CA HIS A 139 -0.84 8.16 11.80
C HIS A 139 0.06 8.83 12.85
N ALA A 140 1.28 8.32 13.05
CA ALA A 140 2.23 8.92 13.99
C ALA A 140 2.62 10.36 13.61
N ILE A 141 2.80 10.65 12.32
CA ILE A 141 3.06 12.01 11.82
C ILE A 141 1.88 12.94 12.15
N LEU A 142 0.64 12.51 11.87
CA LEU A 142 -0.55 13.33 12.12
C LEU A 142 -0.71 13.64 13.62
N VAL A 143 -0.70 12.60 14.46
CA VAL A 143 -0.96 12.74 15.90
C VAL A 143 0.20 13.43 16.61
N HIS A 144 1.43 12.98 16.40
CA HIS A 144 2.56 13.42 17.22
C HIS A 144 3.26 14.67 16.69
N THR A 145 3.34 14.85 15.37
CA THR A 145 3.98 16.03 14.77
C THR A 145 2.98 17.16 14.56
N TYR A 146 1.82 16.87 13.98
CA TYR A 146 0.84 17.91 13.62
C TYR A 146 -0.28 18.09 14.64
N LYS A 147 -0.34 17.26 15.69
CA LYS A 147 -1.37 17.30 16.73
C LYS A 147 -2.79 17.20 16.15
N GLN A 148 -2.92 16.46 15.06
CA GLN A 148 -4.18 16.14 14.39
C GLN A 148 -4.58 14.72 14.79
N GLU A 149 -5.60 14.58 15.63
CA GLU A 149 -6.16 13.30 16.04
C GLU A 149 -7.28 12.89 15.09
N PRO A 150 -7.14 11.80 14.31
CA PRO A 150 -8.14 11.42 13.33
C PRO A 150 -9.41 10.78 13.94
N ASP A 151 -9.38 10.31 15.19
CA ASP A 151 -10.50 9.62 15.87
C ASP A 151 -11.10 8.46 15.03
N ILE A 152 -10.21 7.61 14.51
CA ILE A 152 -10.57 6.44 13.69
C ILE A 152 -10.14 5.16 14.41
N LEU A 153 -11.04 4.18 14.48
CA LEU A 153 -10.70 2.82 14.89
C LEU A 153 -9.90 2.15 13.77
N LEU A 154 -8.59 1.99 13.96
CA LEU A 154 -7.66 1.46 12.95
C LEU A 154 -7.66 -0.08 12.86
N PHE A 155 -8.36 -0.75 13.76
CA PHE A 155 -8.46 -2.20 13.88
C PHE A 155 -9.91 -2.59 14.23
N GLU A 156 -10.26 -3.83 13.90
CA GLU A 156 -11.56 -4.47 14.18
C GLU A 156 -11.39 -5.74 15.02
#